data_AF-A0ABD5Y766-F1
#
_entry.id   AF-A0ABD5Y766-F1
#
_cell.length_a   1.000
_cell.length_b   1.000
_cell.length_c   1.000
_cell.angle_alpha   90.00
_cell.angle_beta   90.00
_cell.angle_gamma   90.00
#
_symmetry.space_group_name_H-M   'P 1'
#
loop_
_entity.id
_entity.type
_entity.pdbx_description
1 polymer ?
#
loop_
_entity_poly.entity_id
_entity_poly.type
_entity_poly.pdbx_seq_one_letter_code
_entity_poly.pdbx_strand_id
1 'polypeptide(L)' 'MNRQFWKGILIVLLIMQGILVASMLSVGRGTPTFVVSVLATIHVVAGMAIIGSMLYFEWDPFEPLR' A
#
# COMPACT_ATOMS: atom_id res chain seq x y z
N MET A 1 -17.46 8.96 2.98
CA MET A 1 -16.29 8.57 2.16
C MET A 1 -16.58 8.50 0.64
N ASN A 2 -15.72 9.06 -0.22
CA ASN A 2 -15.80 8.83 -1.68
C ASN A 2 -15.23 7.45 -2.06
N ARG A 3 -16.08 6.43 -2.16
CA ARG A 3 -15.66 5.03 -2.38
C ARG A 3 -14.86 4.81 -3.66
N GLN A 4 -15.20 5.50 -4.75
CA GLN A 4 -14.52 5.31 -6.04
C GLN A 4 -13.08 5.84 -6.00
N PHE A 5 -12.87 6.96 -5.32
CA PHE A 5 -11.53 7.50 -5.08
C PHE A 5 -10.65 6.49 -4.33
N TRP A 6 -11.12 5.97 -3.19
CA TRP A 6 -10.34 5.02 -2.39
C TRP A 6 -10.10 3.68 -3.08
N LYS A 7 -11.04 3.20 -3.91
CA LYS A 7 -10.80 2.06 -4.81
C LYS A 7 -9.67 2.35 -5.80
N GLY A 8 -9.65 3.55 -6.39
CA GLY A 8 -8.57 4.01 -7.25
C GLY A 8 -7.22 3.99 -6.54
N ILE A 9 -7.14 4.53 -5.31
CA ILE A 9 -5.92 4.49 -4.50
C ILE A 9 -5.47 3.05 -4.23
N LEU A 10 -6.40 2.14 -3.87
CA LEU A 10 -6.06 0.73 -3.63
C LEU A 10 -5.47 0.05 -4.87
N ILE A 11 -6.03 0.31 -6.06
CA ILE A 11 -5.51 -0.22 -7.32
C ILE A 11 -4.10 0.29 -7.60
N VAL A 12 -3.85 1.58 -7.40
CA VAL A 12 -2.52 2.18 -7.58
C VAL A 12 -1.50 1.54 -6.64
N LEU A 13 -1.86 1.34 -5.37
CA LEU A 13 -0.99 0.68 -4.39
C LEU A 13 -0.67 -0.76 -4.77
N LEU A 14 -1.63 -1.52 -5.29
CA LEU A 14 -1.40 -2.89 -5.78
C LEU A 14 -0.39 -2.91 -6.94
N ILE A 15 -0.53 -2.00 -7.90
CA ILE A 15 0.40 -1.88 -9.04
C ILE A 15 1.80 -1.52 -8.55
N MET A 16 1.90 -0.51 -7.68
CA MET A 16 3.19 -0.08 -7.10
C MET A 16 3.85 -1.20 -6.30
N GLN A 17 3.08 -1.98 -5.53
CA GLN A 17 3.58 -3.13 -4.80
C GLN A 17 4.14 -4.20 -5.75
N GLY A 18 3.43 -4.47 -6.85
CA GLY A 18 3.90 -5.41 -7.88
C GLY A 18 5.24 -4.96 -8.50
N ILE A 19 5.36 -3.68 -8.83
CA ILE A 19 6.61 -3.10 -9.37
C ILE A 19 7.74 -3.20 -8.34
N LEU A 20 7.48 -2.88 -7.07
CA LEU A 20 8.47 -2.97 -6.00
C LEU A 20 8.99 -4.40 -5.85
N VAL A 21 8.10 -5.39 -5.75
CA VAL A 21 8.49 -6.80 -5.61
C VAL A 21 9.27 -7.28 -6.83
N ALA A 22 8.85 -6.91 -8.05
CA ALA A 22 9.58 -7.25 -9.27
C ALA A 22 10.99 -6.61 -9.27
N SER A 23 11.12 -5.36 -8.84
CA SER A 23 12.42 -4.68 -8.74
C SER A 23 13.36 -5.30 -7.71
N MET A 24 12.83 -5.93 -6.64
CA MET A 24 13.67 -6.60 -5.64
C MET A 24 14.45 -7.80 -6.21
N LEU A 25 14.02 -8.36 -7.35
CA LEU A 25 14.76 -9.44 -8.04
C LEU A 25 16.14 -8.97 -8.56
N SER A 26 16.32 -7.67 -8.81
CA SER A 26 17.61 -7.11 -9.25
C SER A 26 18.45 -6.55 -8.10
N VAL A 27 17.97 -6.60 -6.85
CA VAL A 27 18.65 -6.04 -5.68
C VAL A 27 19.33 -7.13 -4.86
N GLY A 28 20.63 -6.95 -4.56
CA GLY A 28 21.38 -7.88 -3.73
C GLY A 28 20.89 -7.93 -2.28
N ARG A 29 20.63 -9.14 -1.75
CA ARG A 29 20.02 -9.37 -0.41
C ARG A 29 20.79 -8.80 0.79
N GLY A 30 22.10 -8.60 0.64
CA GLY A 30 22.96 -8.03 1.70
C GLY A 30 23.11 -6.51 1.64
N THR A 31 22.38 -5.82 0.76
CA THR A 31 22.51 -4.38 0.56
C THR A 31 21.50 -3.59 1.40
N PRO A 32 21.83 -2.35 1.81
CA PRO A 32 20.86 -1.45 2.45
C PRO A 32 19.60 -1.26 1.60
N THR A 33 19.74 -1.24 0.27
CA THR A 33 18.62 -1.14 -0.67
C THR A 33 17.63 -2.28 -0.49
N PHE A 34 18.09 -3.52 -0.28
CA PHE A 34 17.19 -4.66 -0.07
C PHE A 34 16.37 -4.49 1.22
N VAL A 35 17.01 -4.06 2.31
CA VAL A 35 16.33 -3.81 3.59
C VAL A 35 15.27 -2.72 3.43
N VAL A 36 15.60 -1.62 2.76
CA VAL A 36 14.64 -0.53 2.50
C VAL A 36 13.48 -1.00 1.63
N SER A 37 13.72 -1.83 0.61
CA SER A 37 12.67 -2.40 -0.24
C SER A 37 11.71 -3.31 0.53
N VAL A 38 12.23 -4.11 1.47
CA VAL A 38 11.39 -4.94 2.37
C VAL A 38 10.55 -4.05 3.27
N LEU A 39 11.15 -3.03 3.89
CA LEU A 39 10.42 -2.08 4.74
C LEU A 39 9.33 -1.35 3.95
N ALA A 40 9.65 -0.88 2.74
CA ALA A 40 8.68 -0.24 1.85
C ALA A 40 7.51 -1.18 1.51
N THR A 41 7.78 -2.45 1.23
CA THR A 41 6.75 -3.48 1.01
C THR A 41 5.81 -3.59 2.21
N ILE A 42 6.35 -3.66 3.43
CA ILE A 42 5.54 -3.74 4.65
C ILE A 42 4.61 -2.53 4.78
N HIS A 43 5.11 -1.33 4.52
CA HIS A 43 4.32 -0.09 4.62
C HIS A 43 3.20 -0.06 3.57
N VAL A 44 3.49 -0.43 2.33
CA VAL A 44 2.47 -0.47 1.27
C VAL A 44 1.40 -1.51 1.57
N VAL A 45 1.78 -2.70 2.06
CA VAL A 45 0.83 -3.74 2.49
C VAL A 45 -0.04 -3.27 3.65
N ALA A 46 0.54 -2.61 4.66
CA ALA A 46 -0.23 -2.04 5.77
C ALA A 46 -1.21 -0.97 5.28
N GLY A 47 -0.79 -0.07 4.39
CA GLY A 47 -1.65 0.93 3.77
C GLY A 47 -2.81 0.31 2.98
N MET A 48 -2.54 -0.74 2.19
CA MET A 48 -3.57 -1.49 1.47
C MET A 48 -4.56 -2.16 2.43
N ALA A 49 -4.09 -2.71 3.55
CA ALA A 49 -4.97 -3.32 4.57
C ALA A 49 -5.89 -2.28 5.22
N ILE A 50 -5.38 -1.09 5.53
CA ILE A 50 -6.17 0.02 6.09
C ILE A 50 -7.24 0.46 5.09
N ILE A 51 -6.85 0.76 3.84
CA ILE A 51 -7.79 1.21 2.79
C ILE A 51 -8.79 0.10 2.45
N GLY A 52 -8.34 -1.15 2.40
CA GLY A 52 -9.20 -2.32 2.24
C GLY A 52 -10.25 -2.41 3.34
N SER A 53 -9.84 -2.18 4.60
CA SER A 53 -10.75 -2.15 5.75
C SER A 53 -11.75 -0.99 5.65
N MET A 54 -11.31 0.21 5.27
CA MET A 54 -12.18 1.37 5.01
C MET A 54 -13.24 1.04 3.94
N LEU A 55 -12.84 0.39 2.85
CA LEU A 55 -13.73 0.03 1.74
C LEU A 55 -14.68 -1.12 2.06
N TYR A 56 -14.25 -2.06 2.91
CA TYR A 56 -15.01 -3.24 3.31
C TYR A 56 -16.07 -2.90 4.37
N PHE A 57 -15.66 -2.19 5.43
CA PHE A 57 -16.56 -1.78 6.52
C PHE A 57 -17.30 -0.47 6.23
N GLU A 58 -17.06 0.14 5.07
CA GLU A 58 -17.56 1.49 4.73
C GLU A 58 -17.17 2.55 5.76
N TRP A 59 -16.05 2.30 6.45
CA TRP A 59 -15.53 3.14 7.51
C TRP A 59 -14.81 4.37 6.95
N ASP A 60 -15.19 5.56 7.43
CA ASP A 60 -14.55 6.82 7.10
C ASP A 60 -13.82 7.38 8.34
N PRO A 61 -12.49 7.18 8.46
CA PRO A 61 -11.73 7.68 9.61
C PRO A 61 -11.71 9.21 9.71
N PHE A 62 -12.09 9.91 8.64
CA PHE A 62 -12.10 11.37 8.57
C PHE A 62 -13.48 11.97 8.85
N GLU A 63 -14.52 11.15 9.06
CA GLU A 63 -15.87 11.62 9.39
C GLU A 63 -15.92 12.56 10.62
N PRO A 64 -15.16 12.32 11.72
CA PRO A 64 -15.13 13.25 12.85
C PRO A 64 -14.47 14.61 12.55
N LEU A 65 -13.74 14.75 11.45
CA LEU A 65 -12.99 15.95 11.07
C LEU A 65 -13.74 16.83 10.05
N ARG A 66 -14.94 16.43 9.64
CA ARG A 66 -15.74 17.09 8.60
C ARG A 66 -16.87 17.92 9.20
#